data_AF-A0A846V6C6-F1
#
_entry.id   AF-A0A846V6C6-F1
#
_cell.length_a   1.000
_cell.length_b   1.000
_cell.length_c   1.000
_cell.angle_alpha   90.00
_cell.angle_beta   90.00
_cell.angle_gamma   90.00
#
_symmetry.space_group_name_H-M   'P 1'
#
loop_
_entity.id
_entity.type
_entity.pdbx_description
1 polymer ?
#
loop_
_entity_poly.entity_id
_entity_poly.type
_entity_poly.pdbx_seq_one_letter_code
_entity_poly.pdbx_strand_id
1 'polypeptide(L)' 'MAERSQQPVSPGFVVLKQTAAGQWQLLGEARRKPGLTAQAARTHAIMEATGGKAKAGEIYAAVLRSEWLVAQKWSPPA' A
#
# COMPACT_ATOMS: atom_id res chain seq x y z
N MET A 1 -15.63 -23.23 14.65
CA MET A 1 -14.34 -22.62 14.27
C MET A 1 -14.34 -22.51 12.76
N ALA A 2 -14.44 -21.30 12.19
CA ALA A 2 -14.49 -21.12 10.74
C ALA A 2 -13.08 -20.74 10.24
N GLU A 3 -12.40 -21.69 9.61
CA GLU A 3 -11.22 -21.41 8.80
C GLU A 3 -11.62 -20.44 7.69
N ARG A 4 -11.18 -19.18 7.83
CA ARG A 4 -11.29 -18.20 6.75
C ARG A 4 -10.41 -18.72 5.62
N SER A 5 -11.07 -19.21 4.58
CA SER A 5 -10.45 -19.60 3.31
C SER A 5 -9.47 -18.49 2.92
N GLN A 6 -8.17 -18.80 2.90
CA GLN A 6 -7.14 -17.88 2.43
C GLN A 6 -7.31 -17.71 0.92
N GLN A 7 -8.29 -16.89 0.52
CA GLN A 7 -8.41 -16.46 -0.87
C GLN A 7 -7.07 -15.84 -1.25
N PRO A 8 -6.46 -16.25 -2.38
CA PRO A 8 -5.21 -15.67 -2.83
C PRO A 8 -5.40 -14.17 -2.95
N VAL A 9 -4.78 -13.43 -2.02
CA VAL A 9 -4.87 -11.97 -1.98
C VAL A 9 -4.30 -11.46 -3.28
N SER A 10 -5.17 -10.91 -4.15
CA SER A 10 -4.71 -10.35 -5.40
C SER A 10 -3.61 -9.31 -5.11
N PRO A 11 -2.50 -9.32 -5.87
CA PRO A 11 -1.40 -8.41 -5.61
C PRO A 11 -1.93 -6.98 -5.64
N GLY A 12 -1.60 -6.22 -4.60
CA GLY A 12 -2.12 -4.88 -4.36
C GLY A 12 -1.12 -4.05 -3.59
N PHE A 13 -1.44 -2.77 -3.48
CA PHE A 13 -0.64 -1.79 -2.77
C PHE A 13 -1.44 -1.20 -1.62
N VAL A 14 -0.75 -0.97 -0.51
CA VAL A 14 -1.20 -0.09 0.57
C VAL A 14 -0.57 1.27 0.31
N VAL A 15 -1.40 2.30 0.24
CA VAL A 15 -0.96 3.67 -0.07
C VAL A 15 -1.02 4.53 1.19
N LEU A 16 0.13 5.13 1.49
CA LEU A 16 0.34 6.00 2.64
C LEU A 16 0.71 7.40 2.14
N LYS A 17 0.27 8.42 2.87
CA LYS A 17 0.69 9.81 2.70
C LYS A 17 1.41 10.27 3.95
N GLN A 18 2.55 10.92 3.79
CA GLN A 18 3.23 11.55 4.89
C GLN A 18 2.50 12.84 5.28
N THR A 19 2.03 12.94 6.53
CA THR A 19 1.34 14.13 7.05
C THR A 19 2.27 15.03 7.86
N ALA A 20 3.30 14.45 8.47
CA ALA A 20 4.41 15.14 9.13
C ALA A 20 5.66 14.26 9.11
N ALA A 21 6.79 14.78 9.60
CA ALA A 21 8.01 13.99 9.75
C ALA A 21 7.72 12.73 10.60
N GLY A 22 7.94 11.54 10.03
CA GLY A 22 7.67 10.25 10.68
C GLY A 22 6.19 9.86 10.82
N GLN A 23 5.23 10.73 10.47
CA GLN A 23 3.81 10.43 10.54
C GLN A 23 3.24 10.11 9.16
N TRP A 24 2.64 8.93 9.06
CA TRP A 24 2.03 8.42 7.84
C TRP A 24 0.55 8.16 8.06
N GLN A 25 -0.26 8.66 7.15
CA GLN A 25 -1.69 8.41 7.09
C GLN A 25 -1.98 7.37 6.00
N LEU A 26 -2.75 6.35 6.35
CA LEU A 26 -3.31 5.41 5.39
C LEU A 26 -4.35 6.10 4.53
N LEU A 27 -4.11 6.14 3.21
CA LEU A 27 -5.06 6.66 2.24
C LEU A 27 -5.99 5.57 1.71
N GLY A 28 -5.50 4.33 1.65
CA GLY A 28 -6.29 3.19 1.21
C GLY A 28 -5.45 2.14 0.53
N GLU A 29 -6.13 1.26 -0.19
CA GLU A 29 -5.52 0.14 -0.89
C GLU A 29 -5.95 0.14 -2.35
N ALA A 30 -5.01 -0.19 -3.24
CA ALA A 30 -5.24 -0.24 -4.68
C ALA A 30 -4.81 -1.59 -5.24
N ARG A 31 -5.51 -2.09 -6.26
CA ARG A 31 -5.11 -3.33 -6.94
C ARG A 31 -3.89 -3.07 -7.82
N ARG A 32 -2.98 -4.04 -7.93
CA ARG A 32 -1.87 -3.95 -8.88
C ARG A 32 -2.41 -4.13 -10.29
N LYS A 33 -2.24 -3.12 -11.15
CA LYS A 33 -2.58 -3.23 -12.56
C LYS A 33 -1.55 -4.11 -13.29
N PRO A 34 -1.98 -5.19 -13.98
CA PRO A 34 -1.09 -6.04 -14.77
C PRO A 34 -0.54 -5.28 -15.99
N GLY A 35 0.62 -5.72 -16.50
CA GLY A 35 1.27 -5.10 -17.66
C GLY A 35 2.04 -3.81 -17.36
N LEU A 36 2.03 -3.32 -16.12
CA LEU A 36 2.84 -2.18 -15.69
C LEU A 36 4.16 -2.63 -15.04
N THR A 37 5.21 -1.84 -15.26
CA THR A 37 6.45 -1.93 -14.50
C THR A 37 6.18 -1.68 -13.00
N ALA A 38 7.08 -2.12 -12.13
CA ALA A 38 6.90 -1.92 -10.68
C ALA A 38 6.73 -0.44 -10.30
N GLN A 39 7.51 0.46 -10.92
CA GLN A 39 7.39 1.90 -10.70
C GLN A 39 6.05 2.44 -11.20
N ALA A 40 5.65 2.12 -12.44
CA ALA A 40 4.38 2.58 -13.00
C ALA A 40 3.17 2.06 -12.21
N ALA A 41 3.24 0.82 -11.71
CA ALA A 41 2.19 0.24 -10.87
C ALA A 41 2.05 0.97 -9.53
N ARG A 42 3.16 1.38 -8.91
CA ARG A 42 3.14 2.20 -7.68
C ARG A 42 2.54 3.58 -7.93
N THR A 43 2.93 4.24 -9.02
CA THR A 43 2.33 5.52 -9.42
C THR A 43 0.83 5.38 -9.65
N HIS A 44 0.38 4.35 -10.38
CA HIS A 44 -1.04 4.08 -10.59
C HIS A 44 -1.79 3.91 -9.26
N ALA A 45 -1.23 3.13 -8.34
CA ALA A 45 -1.84 2.91 -7.02
C ALA A 45 -2.00 4.22 -6.23
N ILE A 46 -1.00 5.11 -6.24
CA ILE A 46 -1.09 6.42 -5.59
C ILE A 46 -2.19 7.26 -6.23
N MET A 47 -2.25 7.30 -7.56
CA MET A 47 -3.29 8.06 -8.27
C MET A 47 -4.69 7.52 -7.99
N GLU A 48 -4.86 6.20 -7.94
CA GLU A 48 -6.12 5.54 -7.61
C GLU A 48 -6.55 5.86 -6.16
N ALA A 49 -5.65 5.67 -5.18
CA ALA A 49 -5.95 5.90 -3.76
C ALA A 49 -6.19 7.39 -3.43
N THR A 50 -5.64 8.32 -4.21
CA THR A 50 -5.87 9.76 -4.03
C THR A 50 -7.03 10.30 -4.88
N GLY A 51 -7.65 9.47 -5.73
CA GLY A 51 -8.63 9.93 -6.73
C GLY A 51 -8.04 10.98 -7.68
N GLY A 52 -6.75 10.84 -8.02
CA GLY A 52 -6.00 11.77 -8.87
C GLY A 52 -5.57 13.07 -8.21
N LYS A 53 -5.75 13.22 -6.89
CA LYS A 53 -5.45 14.45 -6.15
C LYS A 53 -4.03 14.50 -5.57
N ALA A 54 -3.16 13.56 -5.94
CA ALA A 54 -1.76 13.59 -5.52
C ALA A 54 -1.07 14.86 -6.01
N LYS A 55 -0.38 15.58 -5.11
CA LYS A 55 0.28 16.85 -5.43
C LYS A 55 1.79 16.74 -5.42
N ALA A 56 2.44 17.58 -6.23
CA ALA A 56 3.90 17.78 -6.15
C ALA A 56 4.27 18.39 -4.78
N GLY A 57 5.34 17.89 -4.18
CA GLY A 57 5.80 18.28 -2.84
C GLY A 57 5.18 17.48 -1.70
N GLU A 58 4.14 16.69 -1.95
CA GLU A 58 3.62 15.72 -0.98
C GLU A 58 4.35 14.37 -1.12
N ILE A 59 4.62 13.70 0.00
CA ILE A 59 5.34 12.43 0.01
C ILE A 59 4.34 11.28 0.16
N TYR A 60 4.46 10.31 -0.74
CA TYR A 60 3.60 9.13 -0.81
C TYR A 60 4.43 7.85 -0.84
N ALA A 61 3.89 6.80 -0.23
CA ALA A 61 4.44 5.46 -0.30
C ALA A 61 3.36 4.49 -0.80
N ALA A 62 3.74 3.64 -1.77
CA ALA A 62 2.93 2.51 -2.21
C ALA A 62 3.71 1.22 -1.91
N VAL A 63 3.32 0.54 -0.83
CA VAL A 63 3.95 -0.69 -0.33
C VAL A 63 3.14 -1.89 -0.81
N LEU A 64 3.78 -3.01 -1.17
CA LEU A 64 3.01 -4.20 -1.50
C LEU A 64 2.19 -4.64 -0.27
N ARG A 65 0.93 -5.02 -0.50
CA ARG A 65 0.06 -5.47 0.59
C ARG A 65 0.65 -6.66 1.35
N SER A 66 1.35 -7.56 0.66
CA SER A 66 2.05 -8.68 1.29
C SER A 66 3.15 -8.22 2.25
N GLU A 67 3.99 -7.26 1.83
CA GLU A 67 5.04 -6.68 2.68
C GLU A 67 4.43 -5.95 3.87
N TRP A 68 3.35 -5.19 3.66
CA TRP A 68 2.62 -4.51 4.73
C TRP A 68 2.08 -5.48 5.80
N LEU A 69 1.50 -6.60 5.37
CA LEU A 69 1.00 -7.63 6.29
C LEU A 69 2.12 -8.33 7.05
N VAL A 70 3.29 -8.54 6.43
CA VAL A 70 4.47 -9.11 7.10
C VAL A 70 5.00 -8.11 8.13
N ALA A 71 5.14 -6.83 7.78
CA ALA A 71 5.63 -5.79 8.68
C ALA A 71 4.77 -5.66 9.95
N GLN A 72 3.44 -5.79 9.85
CA GLN A 72 2.54 -5.74 11.01
C GLN A 72 2.69 -6.92 11.98
N LYS A 73 3.29 -8.03 11.55
CA LYS A 73 3.52 -9.21 12.40
C LYS A 73 4.83 -9.12 13.17
N TRP A 74 5.61 -8.06 12.98
CA TRP A 74 6.86 -7.89 13.69
C TRP A 74 6.62 -7.83 15.20
N SER A 75 7.42 -8.58 15.94
CA SER A 75 7.48 -8.57 17.39
C SER A 75 8.94 -8.32 17.80
N PRO A 76 9.19 -7.46 18.81
CA PRO A 76 10.55 -7.23 19.28
C PRO A 76 11.13 -8.55 19.84
N PRO A 77 12.42 -8.86 19.57
CA PRO A 77 13.09 -9.94 20.28
C PRO A 77 13.13 -9.59 21.78
N ALA A 78 12.96 -10.62 22.62
CA ALA A 78 13.03 -10.51 24.08
C ALA A 78 14.46 -10.19 24.57
#